data_AF-A0A5C8C2Y1-F1
#
_entry.id   AF-A0A5C8C2Y1-F1
#
_cell.length_a   1.000
_cell.length_b   1.000
_cell.length_c   1.000
_cell.angle_alpha   90.00
_cell.angle_beta   90.00
_cell.angle_gamma   90.00
#
_symmetry.space_group_name_H-M   'P 1'
#
loop_
_entity.id
_entity.type
_entity.pdbx_description
1 polymer ?
#
loop_
_entity_poly.entity_id
_entity_poly.type
_entity_poly.pdbx_seq_one_letter_code
_entity_poly.pdbx_strand_id
1 'polypeptide(L)' 'MFWLLVSGPASAVTTYMMIYRYYRNTDKSHSFERETAIESQPITGSDNKVDERNGTTDTSIPGDNREDHRARVRRLP' A
#
# COMPACT_ATOMS: atom_id res chain seq x y z
N MET A 1 21.15 -34.61 -32.87
CA MET A 1 19.75 -34.42 -33.33
C MET A 1 18.81 -34.03 -32.20
N PHE A 2 18.73 -34.80 -31.11
CA PHE A 2 17.84 -34.53 -29.97
C PHE A 2 17.95 -33.11 -29.38
N TRP A 3 19.16 -32.59 -29.22
CA TRP A 3 19.41 -31.24 -28.72
C TRP A 3 18.74 -30.13 -29.55
N LEU A 4 18.70 -30.27 -30.87
CA LEU A 4 18.04 -29.30 -31.75
C LEU A 4 16.51 -29.37 -31.59
N LEU A 5 15.95 -30.57 -31.45
CA LEU A 5 14.51 -30.78 -31.27
C LEU A 5 13.99 -30.13 -29.98
N VAL A 6 14.76 -30.23 -28.89
CA VAL A 6 14.35 -29.71 -27.58
C VAL A 6 14.60 -28.20 -27.46
N SER A 7 15.50 -27.62 -28.26
CA SER A 7 15.87 -26.20 -28.17
C SER A 7 14.69 -25.23 -28.35
N GLY A 8 13.76 -25.53 -29.26
CA GLY A 8 12.57 -24.71 -29.50
C GLY A 8 11.63 -24.70 -28.30
N PRO A 9 11.08 -25.85 -27.88
CA PRO A 9 10.20 -25.92 -26.71
C PRO A 9 10.87 -25.40 -25.44
N ALA A 10 12.16 -25.68 -25.23
CA ALA A 10 12.89 -25.19 -24.07
C ALA A 10 12.97 -23.66 -24.05
N SER A 11 13.33 -23.02 -25.17
CA SER A 11 13.42 -21.55 -25.24
C SER A 11 12.05 -20.87 -25.03
N ALA A 12 10.97 -21.45 -25.55
CA ALA A 12 9.61 -20.96 -25.32
C ALA A 12 9.21 -21.02 -23.84
N VAL A 13 9.43 -22.17 -23.20
CA VAL A 13 9.12 -22.36 -21.76
C VAL A 13 9.96 -21.43 -20.90
N THR A 14 11.27 -21.33 -21.16
CA THR A 14 12.16 -20.43 -20.41
C THR A 14 11.74 -18.97 -20.55
N THR A 15 11.41 -18.50 -21.76
CA THR A 15 10.99 -17.11 -21.99
C THR A 15 9.69 -16.80 -21.27
N TYR A 16 8.69 -17.66 -21.41
CA TYR A 16 7.41 -17.51 -20.70
C TYR A 16 7.61 -17.46 -19.18
N MET A 17 8.41 -18.37 -18.64
CA MET A 17 8.64 -18.49 -17.21
C MET A 17 9.42 -17.30 -16.64
N MET A 18 10.38 -16.75 -17.39
CA MET A 18 11.10 -15.52 -17.02
C MET A 18 10.16 -14.32 -16.93
N ILE A 19 9.33 -14.10 -17.95
CA ILE A 19 8.36 -12.99 -17.95
C ILE A 19 7.36 -13.18 -16.81
N TYR A 20 6.84 -14.40 -16.66
CA TYR A 20 5.89 -14.76 -15.62
C TYR A 20 6.46 -14.46 -14.23
N ARG A 21 7.69 -14.90 -13.92
CA ARG A 21 8.34 -14.60 -12.63
C ARG A 21 8.71 -13.14 -12.44
N TYR A 22 9.07 -12.45 -13.52
CA TYR A 22 9.42 -11.03 -13.46
C TYR A 22 8.22 -10.19 -12.99
N TYR A 23 7.03 -10.48 -13.51
CA TYR A 23 5.80 -9.77 -13.11
C TYR A 23 5.14 -10.36 -11.87
N ARG A 24 5.25 -11.67 -11.68
CA ARG A 24 4.63 -12.34 -10.54
C ARG A 24 5.57 -12.24 -9.36
N ASN A 25 5.20 -11.38 -8.43
CA ASN A 25 5.88 -11.15 -7.16
C ASN A 25 5.86 -12.37 -6.20
N THR A 26 5.71 -13.61 -6.69
CA THR A 26 5.60 -14.84 -5.87
C THR A 26 6.87 -15.12 -5.06
N ASP A 27 8.03 -14.68 -5.54
CA ASP A 27 9.32 -14.84 -4.84
C ASP A 27 9.76 -13.56 -4.09
N LYS A 28 8.93 -12.50 -4.08
CA LYS A 28 9.14 -11.35 -3.20
C LYS A 28 8.27 -11.51 -1.98
N SER A 29 8.89 -11.84 -0.85
CA SER A 29 8.28 -11.53 0.44
C SER A 29 8.04 -10.02 0.48
N HIS A 30 6.79 -9.61 0.69
CA HIS A 30 6.49 -8.25 1.11
C HIS A 30 7.12 -8.07 2.50
N SER A 31 8.43 -7.78 2.56
CA SER A 31 9.07 -7.24 3.75
C SER A 31 8.67 -5.77 3.90
N PHE A 32 7.37 -5.51 3.88
CA PHE A 32 6.79 -4.28 4.38
C PHE A 32 6.39 -4.50 5.84
N GLU A 33 7.33 -4.97 6.63
CA GLU A 33 7.29 -4.83 8.08
C GLU A 33 8.47 -3.95 8.46
N ARG A 34 8.39 -2.68 8.06
CA ARG A 34 9.06 -1.68 8.88
C ARG A 34 8.11 -1.48 10.05
N GLU A 35 8.45 -2.06 11.20
CA GLU A 35 7.90 -1.60 12.47
C GLU A 35 8.15 -0.10 12.50
N THR A 36 7.12 0.67 12.16
CA THR A 36 7.11 2.08 12.49
C THR A 36 6.87 2.05 13.97
N ALA A 37 7.95 2.04 14.76
CA ALA A 37 7.87 2.32 16.18
C ALA A 37 7.27 3.72 16.28
N ILE A 38 5.95 3.80 16.47
CA ILE A 38 5.26 5.05 16.78
C ILE A 38 5.59 5.29 18.25
N GLU A 39 6.75 5.89 18.49
CA GLU A 39 7.05 6.46 19.80
C GLU A 39 6.07 7.62 19.99
N SER A 40 5.00 7.39 20.76
CA SER A 40 4.04 8.42 21.10
C SER A 40 4.76 9.46 21.95
N GLN A 41 5.11 10.60 21.35
CA GLN A 41 5.55 11.75 22.14
C GLN A 41 4.37 12.15 23.04
N PRO A 42 4.62 12.46 24.33
CA PRO A 42 3.56 12.95 25.20
C PRO A 42 3.02 14.24 24.59
N ILE A 43 1.78 14.19 24.09
CA ILE A 43 1.06 15.38 23.66
C ILE A 43 0.83 16.18 24.94
N THR A 44 1.63 17.24 25.13
CA THR A 44 1.43 18.17 26.22
C THR A 44 0.33 19.13 25.77
N GLY A 45 -0.91 18.79 26.09
CA GLY A 45 -2.08 19.57 25.71
C GLY A 45 -3.27 19.11 26.55
N SER A 46 -4.13 20.04 26.94
CA SER A 46 -5.40 19.67 27.59
C SER A 46 -6.31 19.04 26.54
N ASP A 47 -6.62 17.75 26.71
CA ASP A 47 -7.62 17.06 25.90
C ASP A 47 -9.00 17.57 26.30
N ASN A 48 -9.40 18.70 25.69
CA ASN A 48 -10.74 19.23 25.84
C ASN A 48 -11.59 18.62 24.75
N LYS A 49 -12.51 17.73 25.14
CA LYS A 49 -13.54 17.22 24.25
C LYS A 49 -14.36 18.40 23.71
N VAL A 50 -14.22 18.69 22.41
CA VAL A 50 -14.90 19.82 21.76
C VAL A 50 -16.31 19.45 21.29
N ASP A 51 -16.52 18.20 20.86
CA ASP A 51 -17.82 17.75 20.36
C ASP A 51 -17.95 16.21 20.43
N GLU A 52 -19.19 15.71 20.35
CA GLU A 52 -19.52 14.29 20.25
C GLU A 52 -20.69 14.10 19.27
N ARG A 53 -20.47 13.34 18.18
CA ARG A 53 -21.54 12.97 17.25
C ARG A 53 -21.95 11.51 17.44
N ASN A 54 -23.17 11.30 17.93
CA ASN A 54 -23.81 9.99 18.02
C ASN A 54 -24.94 9.88 16.99
N GLY A 55 -24.97 8.79 16.20
CA GLY A 55 -26.06 8.51 15.27
C GLY A 55 -26.08 9.35 13.99
N THR A 56 -24.92 9.68 13.40
CA THR A 56 -24.87 10.39 12.11
C THR A 56 -25.42 9.53 10.97
N THR A 57 -26.27 10.11 10.12
CA THR A 57 -26.70 9.57 8.83
C THR A 57 -25.99 10.25 7.66
N ASP A 58 -25.03 11.12 7.95
CA ASP A 58 -24.30 11.87 6.92
C ASP A 58 -23.43 10.93 6.09
N THR A 59 -23.49 11.11 4.78
CA THR A 59 -22.70 10.32 3.83
C THR A 59 -21.28 10.86 3.65
N SER A 60 -20.96 12.02 4.24
CA SER A 60 -19.66 12.68 4.14
C SER A 60 -19.33 13.50 5.38
N ILE A 61 -18.04 13.71 5.61
CA ILE A 61 -17.54 14.52 6.73
C ILE A 61 -17.34 15.94 6.23
N PRO A 62 -17.82 16.97 6.96
CA PRO A 62 -17.51 18.35 6.62
C PRO A 62 -15.99 18.59 6.56
N GLY A 63 -15.50 19.05 5.42
CA GLY A 63 -14.06 19.24 5.18
C GLY A 63 -13.32 17.97 4.75
N ASP A 64 -14.03 16.94 4.27
CA ASP A 64 -13.37 15.79 3.65
C ASP A 64 -12.52 16.21 2.43
N ASN A 65 -11.51 15.39 2.16
CA ASN A 65 -10.55 15.66 1.09
C ASN A 65 -10.79 14.76 -0.14
N ARG A 66 -12.05 14.39 -0.40
CA ARG A 66 -12.38 13.38 -1.41
C ARG A 66 -12.23 13.89 -2.84
N GLU A 67 -12.24 15.20 -3.06
CA GLU A 67 -12.10 15.80 -4.41
C GLU A 67 -10.69 16.38 -4.65
N ASP A 68 -9.89 16.60 -3.59
CA ASP A 68 -8.52 17.12 -3.67
C ASP A 68 -7.52 16.17 -2.99
N HIS A 69 -7.39 14.95 -3.53
CA HIS A 69 -6.54 13.89 -2.97
C HIS A 69 -5.07 14.27 -2.75
N ARG A 70 -4.60 15.39 -3.33
CA ARG A 70 -3.22 15.87 -3.22
C ARG A 70 -3.04 16.95 -2.16
N ALA A 71 -4.12 17.55 -1.65
CA ALA A 71 -4.04 18.45 -0.51
C ALA A 71 -3.53 17.70 0.73
N ARG A 72 -2.36 18.12 1.23
CA ARG A 72 -1.78 17.55 2.45
C ARG A 72 -2.40 18.20 3.67
N VAL A 73 -2.87 17.39 4.62
CA VAL A 73 -3.32 17.86 5.93
C VAL A 73 -2.13 18.51 6.63
N ARG A 74 -2.28 19.78 7.02
CA ARG A 74 -1.28 20.49 7.84
C ARG A 74 -1.49 20.11 9.30
N ARG A 75 -0.40 19.76 9.98
CA ARG A 75 -0.45 19.57 11.44
C ARG A 75 -0.64 20.92 12.09
N LEU A 76 -1.48 20.97 13.13
CA LEU A 76 -1.56 22.14 13.99
C LEU A 76 -0.20 22.32 14.70
N PRO A 77 0.23 23.58 14.93
CA PRO A 77 1.44 23.86 15.68
C PRO A 77 1.35 23.35 17.12
#